data_AF-A0A6A1VJM9-F1
#
_entry.id   AF-A0A6A1VJM9-F1
#
_cell.length_a   1.000
_cell.length_b   1.000
_cell.length_c   1.000
_cell.angle_alpha   90.00
_cell.angle_beta   90.00
_cell.angle_gamma   90.00
#
_symmetry.space_group_name_H-M   'P 1'
#
loop_
_entity.id
_entity.type
_entity.pdbx_description
1 polymer ?
#
loop_
_entity_poly.entity_id
_entity_poly.type
_entity_poly.pdbx_seq_one_letter_code
_entity_poly.pdbx_strand_id
1 'polypeptide(L)'
;MWKLKIGEGGPGLVSVNNFIGREHWEFDPDAGTPEERAAVERAREEYKKNRFRMKQSADLLMRMQIKQKYHVNVKVFGLSLAFA
;
A
#
# COMPACT_ATOMS: atom_id res chain seq x y z
N MET A 1 5.32 -0.32 -8.60
CA MET A 1 5.04 0.03 -7.19
C MET A 1 4.06 1.19 -7.13
N TRP A 2 3.30 1.34 -6.04
CA TRP A 2 2.39 2.48 -5.88
C TRP A 2 3.11 3.60 -5.15
N LYS A 3 3.03 4.81 -5.67
CA LYS A 3 3.60 6.02 -5.08
C LYS A 3 2.46 6.93 -4.67
N LEU A 4 2.42 7.27 -3.39
CA LEU A 4 1.47 8.25 -2.88
C LEU A 4 1.96 9.65 -3.27
N LYS A 5 1.22 10.31 -4.15
CA LYS A 5 1.41 11.71 -4.51
C LYS A 5 0.45 12.58 -3.72
N ILE A 6 0.95 13.73 -3.33
CA ILE A 6 0.12 14.82 -2.81
C ILE A 6 -0.40 15.58 -4.03
N GLY A 7 -1.66 15.99 -3.99
CA GLY A 7 -2.27 16.78 -5.03
C GLY A 7 -1.49 18.08 -5.19
N GLU A 8 -1.10 18.37 -6.43
CA GLU A 8 -0.46 19.62 -6.79
C GLU A 8 -1.53 20.58 -7.34
N GLY A 9 -1.29 21.88 -7.19
CA GLY A 9 -2.16 22.89 -7.75
C GLY A 9 -2.16 22.91 -9.28
N GLY A 10 -2.90 23.85 -9.85
CA GLY A 10 -3.00 24.01 -11.30
C GLY A 10 -3.75 25.29 -11.66
N PRO A 11 -3.78 25.67 -12.94
CA PRO A 11 -4.51 26.86 -13.39
C PRO A 11 -5.98 26.80 -12.92
N GLY A 12 -6.40 27.81 -12.15
CA GLY A 12 -7.76 27.89 -11.62
C GLY A 12 -8.02 27.11 -10.32
N LEU A 13 -7.02 26.44 -9.74
CA LEU A 13 -7.14 25.75 -8.45
C LEU A 13 -6.69 26.65 -7.30
N VAL A 14 -7.55 26.84 -6.30
CA VAL A 14 -7.27 27.61 -5.08
C VAL A 14 -7.25 26.68 -3.88
N SER A 15 -6.28 26.85 -3.00
CA SER A 15 -6.16 26.10 -1.75
C SER A 15 -5.68 26.99 -0.62
N VAL A 16 -6.23 26.77 0.58
CA VAL A 16 -5.82 27.45 1.82
C VAL A 16 -4.69 26.71 2.56
N ASN A 17 -4.38 25.47 2.16
CA ASN A 17 -3.42 24.59 2.84
C ASN A 17 -2.46 23.87 1.87
N ASN A 18 -2.14 24.47 0.73
CA ASN A 18 -1.29 23.85 -0.31
C ASN A 18 -1.74 22.42 -0.74
N PHE A 19 -3.06 22.18 -0.80
CA PHE A 19 -3.67 20.92 -1.22
C PHE A 19 -3.32 19.72 -0.33
N ILE A 20 -2.76 19.98 0.86
CA ILE A 20 -2.46 18.96 1.86
C ILE A 20 -3.76 18.24 2.25
N GLY A 21 -3.69 16.91 2.34
CA GLY A 21 -4.86 16.04 2.58
C GLY A 21 -5.57 15.58 1.30
N ARG A 22 -5.17 16.07 0.13
CA ARG A 22 -5.54 15.49 -1.16
C ARG A 22 -4.39 14.59 -1.59
N GLU A 23 -4.52 13.29 -1.37
CA GLU A 23 -3.48 12.33 -1.73
C GLU A 23 -4.07 11.23 -2.59
N HIS A 24 -3.34 10.83 -3.63
CA HIS A 24 -3.72 9.75 -4.52
C HIS A 24 -2.53 8.84 -4.79
N TRP A 25 -2.84 7.58 -5.08
CA TRP A 25 -1.83 6.59 -5.41
C TRP A 25 -1.66 6.52 -6.93
N GLU A 26 -0.45 6.77 -7.41
CA GLU A 26 -0.07 6.57 -8.81
C GLU A 26 0.76 5.28 -8.93
N PHE A 27 0.45 4.46 -9.92
CA PHE A 27 1.21 3.25 -10.19
C PHE A 27 2.42 3.58 -11.07
N ASP A 28 3.62 3.26 -10.58
CA ASP A 28 4.89 3.42 -11.28
C ASP A 28 5.48 2.01 -11.55
N PRO A 29 5.57 1.56 -12.81
CA PRO A 29 6.06 0.21 -13.14
C PRO A 29 7.56 0.02 -12.83
N ASP A 30 8.34 1.10 -12.82
CA ASP A 30 9.80 1.07 -12.70
C ASP A 30 10.28 1.34 -11.28
N ALA A 31 9.39 1.78 -10.39
CA ALA A 31 9.71 1.98 -8.98
C ALA A 31 9.92 0.66 -8.20
N GLY A 32 10.86 0.69 -7.25
CA GLY A 32 11.24 -0.40 -6.36
C GLY A 32 12.30 -1.35 -6.94
N THR A 33 12.95 -2.14 -6.09
CA THR A 33 13.92 -3.15 -6.55
C THR A 33 13.20 -4.35 -7.19
N PRO A 34 13.88 -5.15 -8.04
CA PRO A 34 13.30 -6.38 -8.60
C PRO A 34 12.72 -7.31 -7.52
N GLU A 35 13.39 -7.42 -6.37
CA GLU A 35 12.97 -8.26 -5.24
C GLU A 35 11.68 -7.74 -4.60
N GLU A 36 11.57 -6.42 -4.41
CA GLU A 36 10.35 -5.80 -3.88
C GLU A 36 9.16 -5.99 -4.84
N ARG A 37 9.39 -5.80 -6.15
CA ARG A 37 8.38 -6.02 -7.18
C ARG A 37 7.92 -7.48 -7.19
N ALA A 38 8.86 -8.43 -7.08
CA ALA A 38 8.54 -9.85 -7.00
C ALA A 38 7.73 -10.19 -5.73
N ALA A 39 8.04 -9.57 -4.58
CA ALA A 39 7.29 -9.77 -3.35
C ALA A 39 5.85 -9.24 -3.46
N VAL A 40 5.67 -8.09 -4.10
CA VAL A 40 4.35 -7.49 -4.39
C VAL A 40 3.54 -8.39 -5.32
N GLU A 41 4.14 -8.96 -6.37
CA GLU A 41 3.42 -9.83 -7.29
C GLU A 41 3.00 -11.14 -6.61
N ARG A 42 3.88 -11.75 -5.79
CA ARG A 42 3.51 -12.91 -4.96
C ARG A 42 2.30 -12.61 -4.05
N ALA A 43 2.29 -11.45 -3.39
CA ALA A 43 1.17 -11.05 -2.54
C ALA A 43 -0.14 -10.85 -3.34
N ARG A 44 -0.06 -10.34 -4.58
CA ARG A 44 -1.22 -10.22 -5.48
C ARG A 44 -1.76 -11.58 -5.90
N GLU A 45 -0.89 -12.52 -6.24
CA GLU A 45 -1.30 -13.87 -6.59
C GLU A 45 -1.98 -14.58 -5.42
N GLU A 46 -1.42 -14.47 -4.22
CA GLU A 46 -1.98 -15.07 -3.01
C GLU A 46 -3.34 -14.47 -2.67
N TYR A 47 -3.48 -13.14 -2.76
CA TYR A 47 -4.79 -12.48 -2.63
C TYR A 47 -5.77 -13.02 -3.68
N LYS A 48 -5.37 -13.11 -4.96
CA LYS A 48 -6.25 -13.61 -6.04
C LYS A 48 -6.74 -15.04 -5.77
N LYS A 49 -5.88 -15.90 -5.24
CA LYS A 49 -6.21 -17.29 -4.85
C LYS A 49 -7.19 -17.33 -3.67
N ASN A 50 -7.00 -16.45 -2.67
CA ASN A 50 -7.72 -16.52 -1.40
C ASN A 50 -8.89 -15.53 -1.27
N ARG A 51 -9.10 -14.59 -2.20
CA ARG A 51 -10.07 -13.48 -2.11
C ARG A 51 -11.53 -13.89 -1.81
N PHE A 52 -11.91 -15.12 -2.13
CA PHE A 52 -13.25 -15.64 -1.86
C PHE A 52 -13.32 -16.52 -0.60
N ARG A 53 -12.16 -16.98 -0.10
CA ARG A 53 -12.04 -17.85 1.07
C ARG A 53 -11.72 -17.05 2.34
N MET A 54 -10.82 -16.07 2.24
CA MET A 54 -10.51 -15.12 3.31
C MET A 54 -11.13 -13.77 2.99
N LYS A 55 -12.18 -13.42 3.73
CA LYS A 55 -12.89 -12.14 3.59
C LYS A 55 -12.27 -11.01 4.41
N GLN A 56 -11.50 -11.32 5.45
CA GLN A 56 -10.88 -10.32 6.32
C GLN A 56 -9.44 -10.00 5.94
N SER A 57 -9.10 -8.70 6.04
CA SER A 57 -7.77 -8.09 5.91
C SER A 57 -6.93 -8.56 4.72
N ALA A 58 -7.32 -8.12 3.53
CA ALA A 58 -6.53 -8.20 2.30
C ALA A 58 -5.50 -7.06 2.17
N ASP A 59 -4.99 -6.57 3.30
CA ASP A 59 -4.23 -5.34 3.39
C ASP A 59 -2.71 -5.58 3.42
N LEU A 60 -2.26 -6.82 3.21
CA LEU A 60 -0.84 -7.18 3.12
C LEU A 60 -0.10 -6.31 2.10
N LEU A 61 -0.69 -6.13 0.92
CA LEU A 61 -0.13 -5.29 -0.14
C LEU A 61 0.06 -3.84 0.34
N MET A 62 -0.95 -3.27 0.99
CA MET A 62 -0.91 -1.91 1.54
C MET A 62 0.14 -1.80 2.65
N ARG A 63 0.24 -2.79 3.54
CA ARG A 63 1.23 -2.81 4.63
C ARG A 63 2.67 -2.85 4.11
N MET A 64 2.94 -3.65 3.07
CA MET A 64 4.26 -3.72 2.44
C MET A 64 4.68 -2.33 1.93
N GLN A 65 3.74 -1.56 1.36
CA GLN A 65 4.02 -0.23 0.84
C GLN A 65 4.15 0.84 1.93
N ILE A 66 3.31 0.81 2.97
CA ILE A 66 3.43 1.71 4.12
C ILE A 66 4.76 1.50 4.85
N LYS A 67 5.17 0.23 5.03
CA LYS A 67 6.45 -0.11 5.66
C LYS A 67 7.64 0.45 4.87
N GLN A 68 7.62 0.35 3.55
CA GLN A 68 8.65 0.95 2.70
C GLN A 68 8.69 2.47 2.83
N LYS A 69 7.53 3.14 2.79
CA LYS A 69 7.48 4.61 2.76
C LYS A 69 7.85 5.26 4.10
N TYR A 70 7.39 4.70 5.21
CA TYR A 70 7.55 5.33 6.53
C TYR A 70 8.58 4.64 7.43
N HIS A 71 9.18 3.52 7.00
CA HIS A 71 10.02 2.66 7.86
C HIS A 71 9.32 2.23 9.15
N VAL A 72 7.98 2.22 9.15
CA VAL A 72 7.16 1.91 10.32
C VAL A 72 6.93 0.40 10.41
N ASN A 73 7.17 -0.16 11.59
CA ASN A 73 6.87 -1.55 11.90
C ASN A 73 5.37 -1.67 12.24
N VAL A 74 4.53 -1.91 11.23
CA VAL A 74 3.10 -2.14 11.42
C VAL A 74 2.92 -3.52 12.06
N LYS A 75 2.81 -3.57 13.40
CA LYS A 75 2.51 -4.81 14.13
C LYS A 75 1.09 -5.28 13.79
N VAL A 76 0.97 -6.55 13.42
CA VAL A 76 -0.32 -7.22 13.27
C VAL A 76 -0.88 -7.49 14.67
N PHE A 77 -1.89 -6.74 15.09
CA PHE A 77 -2.78 -7.20 16.16
C PHE A 77 -3.80 -8.16 15.53
N GLY A 78 -3.68 -9.44 15.85
CA GLY A 78 -4.62 -10.47 15.42
C GLY A 78 -4.00 -11.56 14.55
N LEU A 79 -3.15 -12.40 15.16
CA LEU A 79 -2.98 -13.82 14.84
C LEU A 79 -2.26 -14.44 16.04
N SER A 80 -2.99 -14.55 17.17
CA SER A 80 -2.67 -15.61 18.14
C SER A 80 -3.22 -16.91 17.54
N LEU A 81 -2.39 -17.64 16.80
CA LEU A 81 -2.58 -19.08 16.68
C LEU A 81 -2.03 -19.67 17.99
N ALA A 82 -2.92 -19.89 18.95
CA ALA A 82 -2.66 -20.85 20.01
C ALA A 82 -2.84 -22.25 19.40
N PHE A 83 -1.72 -22.86 18.99
CA PHE A 83 -1.60 -24.31 18.95
C PHE A 83 -0.49 -24.70 19.92
N ALA A 84 -0.89 -25.08 21.12
CA ALA A 84 -0.23 -26.02 22.02
C ALA A 84 -1.30 -26.54 22.98
#